data_AF-A0A6P8YY11-F1
#
_entry.id   AF-A0A6P8YY11-F1
#
_cell.length_a   1.000
_cell.length_b   1.000
_cell.length_c   1.000
_cell.angle_alpha   90.00
_cell.angle_beta   90.00
_cell.angle_gamma   90.00
#
_symmetry.space_group_name_H-M   'P 1'
#
loop_
_entity.id
_entity.type
_entity.pdbx_description
1 polymer ?
#
loop_
_entity_poly.entity_id
_entity_poly.type
_entity_poly.pdbx_seq_one_letter_code
_entity_poly.pdbx_strand_id
1 'polypeptide(L)'
;MVKLDVAKWDTVSGWREHFFVVPPQDFCFVMEEVGKELVVLLATHIDGFPRKCPVPNRTYNVTNTPSRVGQLRHFPVLPYGRFRAYAIGVYSKRPEVKKPRFCIKLIVDLTEKVITHIS
;
A
#
# COMPACT_ATOMS: atom_id res chain seq x y z
N MET A 1 12.76 1.03 -8.24
CA MET A 1 12.88 1.10 -6.77
C MET A 1 11.66 1.80 -6.22
N VAL A 2 10.92 1.20 -5.30
CA VAL A 2 9.73 1.81 -4.69
C VAL A 2 9.90 1.80 -3.18
N LYS A 3 9.85 2.96 -2.51
CA LYS A 3 9.82 3.06 -1.04
C LYS A 3 8.37 3.19 -0.57
N LEU A 4 7.99 2.43 0.45
CA LEU A 4 6.73 2.64 1.19
C LEU A 4 7.06 3.10 2.61
N ASP A 5 6.40 4.16 3.07
CA ASP A 5 6.56 4.72 4.40
C ASP A 5 5.18 5.04 4.99
N VAL A 6 4.83 4.41 6.09
CA VAL A 6 3.51 4.52 6.72
C VAL A 6 3.67 5.17 8.09
N ALA A 7 2.90 6.23 8.30
CA ALA A 7 2.71 6.89 9.58
C ALA A 7 1.35 6.51 10.18
N LYS A 8 1.28 6.45 11.50
CA LYS A 8 0.04 6.25 12.26
C LYS A 8 -0.29 7.52 13.04
N TRP A 9 -1.54 7.94 13.06
CA TRP A 9 -2.00 9.03 13.91
C TRP A 9 -2.16 8.56 15.36
N ASP A 10 -1.64 9.36 16.27
CA ASP A 10 -1.75 9.24 17.71
C ASP A 10 -2.50 10.48 18.23
N THR A 11 -3.43 10.29 19.16
CA THR A 11 -4.27 11.38 19.69
C THR A 11 -3.50 12.36 20.56
N VAL A 12 -2.37 11.94 21.13
CA VAL A 12 -1.52 12.75 22.01
C VAL A 12 -0.39 13.41 21.21
N SER A 13 0.26 12.65 20.34
CA SER A 13 1.51 13.08 19.68
C SER A 13 1.36 13.42 18.19
N GLY A 14 0.17 13.26 17.61
CA GLY A 14 -0.07 13.49 16.18
C GLY A 14 0.48 12.36 15.31
N TRP A 15 1.09 12.69 14.15
CA TRP A 15 1.63 11.67 13.25
C TRP A 15 2.89 11.01 13.81
N ARG A 16 2.80 9.74 14.18
CA ARG A 16 3.96 8.89 14.43
C ARG A 16 4.49 8.36 13.10
N GLU A 17 5.52 9.01 12.59
CA GLU A 17 6.21 8.63 11.36
C GLU A 17 6.87 7.26 11.47
N HIS A 18 7.13 6.62 10.31
CA HIS A 18 7.86 5.35 10.21
C HIS A 18 7.27 4.19 11.05
N PHE A 19 5.96 4.22 11.28
CA PHE A 19 5.24 3.12 11.93
C PHE A 19 5.44 1.80 11.18
N PHE A 20 5.48 1.87 9.84
CA PHE A 20 5.84 0.74 8.99
C PHE A 20 6.56 1.24 7.74
N VAL A 21 7.75 0.69 7.45
CA VAL A 21 8.58 1.12 6.32
C VAL A 21 8.98 -0.12 5.52
N VAL A 22 8.74 -0.09 4.20
CA VAL A 22 9.27 -1.09 3.27
C VAL A 22 10.38 -0.43 2.47
N PRO A 23 11.64 -0.86 2.66
CA PRO A 23 12.74 -0.31 1.92
C PRO A 23 12.67 -0.76 0.45
N PRO A 24 13.32 -0.03 -0.46
CA PRO A 24 13.13 -0.27 -1.88
C PRO A 24 13.64 -1.59 -2.43
N GLN A 25 14.59 -2.22 -1.71
CA GLN A 25 15.13 -3.54 -2.01
C GLN A 25 14.17 -4.68 -1.67
N ASP A 26 13.34 -4.49 -0.64
CA ASP A 26 12.39 -5.51 -0.16
C ASP A 26 11.01 -5.35 -0.79
N PHE A 27 10.77 -4.26 -1.52
CA PHE A 27 9.46 -3.97 -2.13
C PHE A 27 8.92 -5.14 -2.97
N CYS A 28 9.77 -5.79 -3.77
CA CYS A 28 9.33 -6.91 -4.61
C CYS A 28 9.00 -8.15 -3.78
N PHE A 29 9.81 -8.46 -2.76
CA PHE A 29 9.50 -9.52 -1.82
C PHE A 29 8.18 -9.27 -1.08
N VAL A 30 7.97 -8.04 -0.58
CA VAL A 30 6.72 -7.66 0.09
C VAL A 30 5.52 -7.75 -0.86
N MET A 31 5.64 -7.33 -2.12
CA MET A 31 4.55 -7.45 -3.09
C MET A 31 4.18 -8.91 -3.40
N GLU A 32 5.19 -9.77 -3.59
CA GLU A 32 4.97 -11.14 -4.09
C GLU A 32 4.63 -12.15 -2.98
N GLU A 33 5.18 -11.96 -1.78
CA GLU A 33 5.04 -12.92 -0.68
C GLU A 33 4.10 -12.39 0.42
N VAL A 34 4.41 -11.21 0.98
CA VAL A 34 3.70 -10.68 2.17
C VAL A 34 2.34 -10.08 1.80
N GLY A 35 2.30 -9.32 0.72
CA GLY A 35 1.15 -8.55 0.22
C GLY A 35 0.42 -9.23 -0.92
N LYS A 36 0.69 -10.51 -1.20
CA LYS A 36 0.14 -11.25 -2.34
C LYS A 36 -1.37 -11.13 -2.46
N GLU A 37 -2.09 -11.24 -1.35
CA GLU A 37 -3.55 -11.14 -1.31
C GLU A 37 -4.04 -9.72 -1.66
N LEU A 38 -3.33 -8.68 -1.19
CA LEU A 38 -3.62 -7.30 -1.56
C LEU A 38 -3.31 -7.04 -3.04
N VAL A 39 -2.22 -7.60 -3.57
CA VAL A 39 -1.87 -7.50 -4.99
C VAL A 39 -2.91 -8.20 -5.88
N VAL A 40 -3.42 -9.36 -5.45
CA VAL A 40 -4.51 -10.06 -6.15
C VAL A 40 -5.77 -9.20 -6.14
N LEU A 41 -6.11 -8.58 -5.01
CA LEU A 41 -7.24 -7.66 -4.92
C LEU A 41 -7.04 -6.43 -5.82
N LEU A 42 -5.87 -5.81 -5.82
CA LEU A 42 -5.60 -4.69 -6.72
C LEU A 42 -5.71 -5.11 -8.19
N ALA A 43 -5.30 -6.32 -8.52
CA ALA A 43 -5.44 -6.88 -9.86
C ALA A 43 -6.88 -7.21 -10.28
N THR A 44 -7.86 -7.23 -9.37
CA THR A 44 -9.28 -7.31 -9.75
C THR A 44 -9.88 -5.94 -10.06
N HIS A 45 -9.29 -4.85 -9.56
CA HIS A 45 -9.83 -3.49 -9.71
C HIS A 45 -9.02 -2.61 -10.66
N ILE A 46 -7.77 -2.97 -10.93
CA ILE A 46 -6.85 -2.22 -11.77
C ILE A 46 -6.50 -3.08 -12.98
N ASP A 47 -6.97 -2.67 -14.15
CA ASP A 47 -6.70 -3.41 -15.38
C ASP A 47 -5.20 -3.49 -15.65
N GLY A 48 -4.73 -4.72 -15.87
CA GLY A 48 -3.32 -5.01 -16.04
C GLY A 48 -2.45 -4.82 -14.80
N PHE A 49 -2.97 -4.76 -13.57
CA PHE A 49 -2.08 -4.65 -12.40
C PHE A 49 -1.05 -5.80 -12.37
N PRO A 50 0.26 -5.50 -12.21
CA PRO A 50 1.28 -6.53 -12.23
C PRO A 50 1.27 -7.30 -10.91
N ARG A 51 1.16 -8.62 -11.00
CA ARG A 51 1.23 -9.52 -9.84
C ARG A 51 2.65 -9.92 -9.46
N LYS A 52 3.63 -9.52 -10.27
CA LYS A 52 5.05 -9.82 -10.11
C LYS A 52 5.87 -8.58 -10.44
N CYS A 53 7.03 -8.48 -9.83
CA CYS A 53 8.08 -7.54 -10.19
C CYS A 53 8.85 -7.99 -11.44
N PRO A 54 9.49 -7.06 -12.18
CA PRO A 54 9.36 -5.61 -12.03
C PRO A 54 8.02 -5.09 -12.57
N VAL A 55 7.47 -4.05 -11.92
CA VAL A 55 6.25 -3.35 -12.38
C VAL A 55 6.54 -2.71 -13.76
N PRO A 56 5.85 -3.12 -14.84
CA PRO A 56 6.10 -2.57 -16.17
C PRO A 56 5.73 -1.09 -16.25
N ASN A 57 6.49 -0.35 -17.06
CA ASN A 57 6.23 1.06 -17.29
C ASN A 57 5.06 1.24 -18.27
N ARG A 58 3.82 1.25 -17.75
CA ARG A 58 2.60 1.52 -18.52
C ARG A 58 1.59 2.31 -17.69
N THR A 59 0.55 2.80 -18.36
CA THR A 59 -0.62 3.38 -17.71
C THR A 59 -1.52 2.27 -17.18
N TYR A 60 -2.04 2.45 -15.97
CA TYR A 60 -2.97 1.54 -15.32
C TYR A 60 -4.29 2.26 -15.06
N ASN A 61 -5.40 1.63 -15.44
CA ASN A 61 -6.74 2.20 -15.24
C ASN A 61 -7.38 1.53 -14.03
N VAL A 62 -7.77 2.34 -13.06
CA VAL A 62 -8.44 1.89 -11.83
C VAL A 62 -9.94 2.01 -12.03
N THR A 63 -10.66 0.92 -11.83
CA THR A 63 -12.13 0.93 -11.73
C THR A 63 -12.53 1.08 -10.26
N ASN A 64 -13.43 2.02 -9.98
CA ASN A 64 -13.86 2.29 -8.61
C ASN A 64 -14.97 1.29 -8.21
N THR A 65 -14.57 0.10 -7.78
CA THR A 65 -15.49 -0.93 -7.29
C THR A 65 -15.27 -1.17 -5.79
N PRO A 66 -16.34 -1.27 -4.98
CA PRO A 66 -16.21 -1.53 -3.56
C PRO A 66 -15.63 -2.94 -3.33
N SER A 67 -14.56 -3.01 -2.55
CA SER A 67 -13.84 -4.25 -2.26
C SER A 67 -13.95 -4.60 -0.79
N ARG A 68 -14.18 -5.88 -0.49
CA ARG A 68 -14.01 -6.39 0.88
C ARG A 68 -12.58 -6.90 1.02
N VAL A 69 -11.77 -6.19 1.79
CA VAL A 69 -10.45 -6.68 2.18
C VAL A 69 -10.68 -7.77 3.22
N GLY A 70 -10.43 -9.03 2.84
CA GLY A 70 -10.48 -10.16 3.77
C GLY A 70 -9.34 -10.12 4.79
N GLN A 71 -9.28 -11.10 5.68
CA GLN A 71 -8.18 -11.24 6.62
C GLN A 71 -6.89 -11.58 5.86
N LEU A 72 -5.95 -10.64 5.81
CA LEU A 72 -4.69 -10.79 5.10
C LEU A 72 -3.75 -11.70 5.90
N ARG A 73 -3.60 -12.98 5.51
CA ARG A 73 -2.95 -14.01 6.36
C ARG A 73 -1.50 -13.70 6.74
N HIS A 74 -0.77 -13.04 5.84
CA HIS A 74 0.65 -12.74 6.00
C HIS A 74 0.92 -11.27 6.28
N PHE A 75 -0.12 -10.43 6.33
CA PHE A 75 0.02 -9.02 6.59
C PHE A 75 -0.22 -8.75 8.08
N PRO A 76 0.61 -7.92 8.74
CA PRO A 76 0.38 -7.58 10.13
C PRO A 76 -1.02 -6.97 10.31
N VAL A 77 -1.75 -7.44 11.30
CA VAL A 77 -3.04 -6.85 11.67
C VAL A 77 -2.78 -5.40 12.09
N LEU A 78 -3.20 -4.46 11.26
CA LEU A 78 -3.07 -3.05 11.57
C LEU A 78 -4.08 -2.69 12.67
N PRO A 79 -3.66 -2.00 13.74
CA PRO A 79 -4.59 -1.55 14.76
C PRO A 79 -5.56 -0.52 14.16
N TYR A 80 -6.75 -0.39 14.74
CA TYR A 80 -7.67 0.67 14.35
C TYR A 80 -7.04 2.06 14.51
N GLY A 81 -7.47 2.99 13.68
CA GLY A 81 -7.01 4.37 13.67
C GLY A 81 -6.71 4.90 12.28
N ARG A 82 -6.17 6.12 12.27
CA ARG A 82 -5.83 6.86 11.06
C ARG A 82 -4.39 6.59 10.64
N PHE A 83 -4.19 6.27 9.37
CA PHE A 83 -2.89 5.98 8.76
C PHE A 83 -2.63 6.89 7.58
N ARG A 84 -1.37 7.22 7.35
CA ARG A 84 -0.89 7.96 6.19
C ARG A 84 0.25 7.21 5.56
N ALA A 85 0.08 6.76 4.33
CA ALA A 85 1.10 6.05 3.58
C ALA A 85 1.64 6.92 2.45
N TYR A 86 2.96 6.94 2.30
CA TYR A 86 3.67 7.50 1.16
C TYR A 86 4.33 6.38 0.37
N ALA A 87 3.98 6.26 -0.90
CA ALA A 87 4.66 5.37 -1.84
C ALA A 87 5.40 6.20 -2.88
N ILE A 88 6.73 6.12 -2.88
CA ILE A 88 7.59 6.85 -3.82
C ILE A 88 8.24 5.85 -4.76
N GLY A 89 7.90 5.93 -6.04
CA GLY A 89 8.50 5.13 -7.09
C GLY A 89 9.59 5.89 -7.82
N VAL A 90 10.80 5.35 -7.82
CA VAL A 90 11.95 5.79 -8.61
C VAL A 90 12.25 4.72 -9.65
N TYR A 91 12.18 5.06 -10.94
CA TYR A 91 12.68 4.20 -12.00
C TYR A 91 13.98 4.78 -12.53
N SER A 92 15.07 4.03 -12.41
CA SER A 92 16.31 4.37 -13.11
C SER A 92 16.96 3.15 -13.72
N LYS A 93 17.36 3.29 -14.99
CA LYS A 93 18.26 2.36 -15.68
C LYS A 93 19.73 2.61 -15.33
N ARG A 94 20.05 3.72 -14.66
CA ARG A 94 21.41 4.09 -14.21
C ARG A 94 21.41 4.46 -12.72
N PRO A 95 22.23 3.82 -11.88
CA PRO A 95 22.18 4.02 -10.42
C PRO A 95 22.39 5.46 -9.95
N GLU A 96 23.01 6.29 -10.79
CA GLU A 96 23.43 7.68 -10.49
C GLU A 96 22.30 8.73 -10.61
N VAL A 97 21.19 8.45 -11.31
CA VAL A 97 20.09 9.42 -11.48
C VAL A 97 18.79 8.87 -10.91
N LYS A 98 18.49 9.24 -9.65
CA LYS A 98 17.26 8.82 -8.94
C LYS A 98 16.19 9.92 -9.05
N LYS A 99 15.58 10.10 -10.23
CA LYS A 99 14.39 10.98 -10.34
C LYS A 99 13.12 10.21 -9.95
N PRO A 100 12.30 10.70 -9.00
CA PRO A 100 11.03 10.08 -8.68
C PRO A 100 10.09 10.16 -9.90
N ARG A 101 9.45 9.04 -10.24
CA ARG A 101 8.48 8.90 -11.34
C ARG A 101 7.05 9.00 -10.86
N PHE A 102 6.78 8.54 -9.63
CA PHE A 102 5.50 8.75 -8.98
C PHE A 102 5.71 8.95 -7.47
N CYS A 103 4.81 9.73 -6.89
CA CYS A 103 4.66 9.89 -5.45
C CYS A 103 3.17 9.80 -5.15
N ILE A 104 2.77 8.75 -4.43
CA ILE A 104 1.39 8.54 -4.01
C ILE A 104 1.33 8.82 -2.51
N LYS A 105 0.40 9.68 -2.11
CA LYS A 105 0.03 9.89 -0.72
C LYS A 105 -1.37 9.34 -0.52
N LEU A 106 -1.51 8.42 0.44
CA LEU A 106 -2.77 7.80 0.82
C LEU A 106 -3.03 8.12 2.29
N ILE A 107 -4.26 8.50 2.64
CA ILE A 107 -4.71 8.60 4.03
C ILE A 107 -5.89 7.65 4.17
N VAL A 108 -5.82 6.75 5.16
CA VAL A 108 -6.81 5.70 5.40
C VAL A 108 -7.20 5.71 6.87
N ASP A 109 -8.50 5.73 7.13
CA ASP A 109 -9.07 5.53 8.46
C ASP A 109 -9.55 4.08 8.57
N LEU A 110 -8.88 3.29 9.43
CA LEU A 110 -9.31 1.93 9.78
C LEU A 110 -10.22 2.01 11.00
N THR A 111 -11.52 1.76 10.79
CA THR A 111 -12.53 1.78 11.85
C THR A 111 -12.99 0.36 12.19
N GLU A 112 -13.42 0.14 13.43
CA GLU A 112 -14.21 -1.05 13.75
C GLU A 112 -15.48 -1.06 12.90
N LYS A 113 -15.84 -2.25 12.41
CA LYS A 113 -17.11 -2.44 11.75
C LYS A 113 -18.18 -2.35 12.82
N VAL A 114 -18.88 -1.23 12.93
CA VAL A 114 -20.08 -1.13 13.78
C VAL A 114 -21.12 -2.06 13.15
N ILE A 115 -21.21 -3.30 13.61
CA ILE A 115 -22.33 -4.18 13.30
C ILE A 115 -23.47 -3.69 14.19
N THR A 116 -24.24 -2.71 13.72
CA THR A 116 -25.55 -2.43 14.31
C THR A 116 -26.44 -3.64 14.02
N HIS A 117 -26.53 -4.55 14.99
CA HIS A 117 -27.69 -5.43 15.10
C HIS A 117 -28.88 -4.53 15.40
N ILE A 118 -29.62 -4.14 14.36
CA ILE A 118 -30.99 -3.66 14.54
C ILE A 118 -31.78 -4.93 14.87
N SER A 119 -32.20 -5.00 16.13
CA SER A 119 -33.10 -6.03 16.67
C SER A 119 -34.54 -5.70 16.29
#